data_AF-A0A445MX17-F1
#
_entry.id   AF-A0A445MX17-F1
#
_cell.length_a   1.000
_cell.length_b   1.000
_cell.length_c   1.000
_cell.angle_alpha   90.00
_cell.angle_beta   90.00
_cell.angle_gamma   90.00
#
_symmetry.space_group_name_H-M   'P 1'
#
loop_
_entity.id
_entity.type
_entity.pdbx_description
1 polymer ?
#
loop_
_entity_poly.entity_id
_entity_poly.type
_entity_poly.pdbx_seq_one_letter_code
_entity_poly.pdbx_strand_id
1 'polypeptide(L)'
;MSEEKKDESLAEEGLTLDKKTIEVLVAHIIPTSKYFEARFDHMQYQIDALNNNIKEFRTDVDRRFENIKTDMNDRFGQIDRRFEDIKTDMNDRFGQVERRFEQVDKRFEQMIMSIDRLSEKLDQRDERQRNFTLRMFTIAISISIIGVLGAFLKSLGVI
;
A
#
# COMPACT_ATOMS: atom_id res chain seq x y z
N MET A 1 39.44 97.33 -21.43
CA MET A 1 38.57 96.14 -21.45
C MET A 1 37.67 96.24 -20.24
N SER A 2 36.42 96.64 -20.46
CA SER A 2 35.36 96.66 -19.46
C SER A 2 34.22 95.89 -20.10
N GLU A 3 34.02 94.64 -19.67
CA GLU A 3 32.93 93.78 -20.15
C GLU A 3 31.61 94.31 -19.58
N GLU A 4 30.75 94.78 -20.49
CA GLU A 4 29.38 95.15 -20.21
C GLU A 4 28.56 93.86 -20.05
N LYS A 5 28.20 93.52 -18.81
CA LYS A 5 27.24 92.46 -18.50
C LYS A 5 25.87 92.88 -19.05
N LYS A 6 25.48 92.32 -20.19
CA LYS A 6 24.10 92.36 -20.68
C LYS A 6 23.26 91.42 -19.81
N ASP A 7 22.46 92.01 -18.95
CA ASP A 7 21.36 91.37 -18.22
C ASP A 7 20.28 90.98 -19.23
N GLU A 8 20.36 89.76 -19.78
CA GLU A 8 19.27 89.16 -20.54
C GLU A 8 18.20 88.68 -19.56
N SER A 9 17.37 89.63 -19.09
CA SER A 9 16.10 89.29 -18.48
C SER A 9 15.26 88.57 -19.54
N LEU A 10 15.14 87.24 -19.41
CA LEU A 10 14.18 86.44 -20.15
C LEU A 10 12.79 87.02 -19.84
N ALA A 11 12.29 87.87 -20.72
CA ALA A 11 10.92 88.34 -20.65
C ALA A 11 10.04 87.10 -20.83
N GLU A 12 9.41 86.64 -19.75
CA GLU A 12 8.28 85.73 -19.87
C GLU A 12 7.23 86.46 -20.72
N GLU A 13 7.21 86.16 -22.03
CA GLU A 13 6.09 86.50 -22.91
C GLU A 13 4.88 85.70 -22.43
N GLY A 14 4.23 86.20 -21.38
CA GLY A 14 3.00 85.65 -20.87
C GLY A 14 1.96 85.69 -21.99
N LEU A 15 1.42 84.52 -22.35
CA LEU A 15 0.29 84.44 -23.27
C LEU A 15 -0.87 85.25 -22.69
N THR A 16 -1.27 86.33 -23.35
CA THR A 16 -2.46 87.09 -22.98
C THR A 16 -3.67 86.49 -23.70
N LEU A 17 -4.46 85.71 -22.97
CA LEU A 17 -5.71 85.15 -23.49
C LEU A 17 -6.82 86.20 -23.38
N ASP A 18 -7.49 86.51 -24.48
CA ASP A 18 -8.65 87.38 -24.46
C ASP A 18 -9.86 86.65 -23.83
N LYS A 19 -10.78 87.44 -23.26
CA LYS A 19 -11.94 86.91 -22.54
C LYS A 19 -12.81 85.96 -23.37
N LYS A 20 -12.95 86.19 -24.68
CA LYS A 20 -13.76 85.36 -25.58
C LYS A 20 -13.09 84.00 -25.82
N THR A 21 -11.77 83.97 -25.94
CA THR A 21 -11.02 82.70 -26.03
C THR A 21 -11.13 81.89 -24.74
N ILE A 22 -11.07 82.54 -23.57
CA ILE A 22 -11.31 81.88 -22.27
C ILE A 22 -12.73 81.30 -22.21
N GLU A 23 -13.75 82.05 -22.62
CA GLU A 23 -15.14 81.56 -22.65
C GLU A 23 -15.32 80.34 -23.56
N VAL A 24 -14.70 80.34 -24.75
CA VAL A 24 -14.74 79.20 -25.68
C VAL A 24 -14.01 77.97 -25.12
N LEU A 25 -12.86 78.17 -24.48
CA LEU A 25 -12.11 77.08 -23.83
C LEU A 25 -12.90 76.49 -22.66
N VAL A 26 -13.47 77.34 -21.80
CA VAL A 26 -14.32 76.91 -20.68
C VAL A 26 -15.55 76.15 -21.18
N ALA A 27 -16.18 76.62 -22.27
CA ALA A 27 -17.31 75.94 -22.90
C ALA A 27 -16.97 74.54 -23.44
N HIS A 28 -15.71 74.27 -23.81
CA HIS A 28 -15.26 72.93 -24.22
C HIS A 28 -14.74 72.07 -23.05
N ILE A 29 -14.11 72.68 -22.05
CA ILE A 29 -13.52 71.99 -20.90
C ILE A 29 -14.59 71.50 -19.92
N ILE A 30 -15.65 72.27 -19.66
CA ILE A 30 -16.68 71.86 -18.70
C ILE A 30 -17.41 70.57 -19.14
N PRO A 31 -17.89 70.43 -20.39
CA PRO A 31 -18.53 69.19 -20.85
C PRO A 31 -17.58 67.98 -20.84
N THR A 32 -16.31 68.19 -21.19
CA THR A 32 -15.31 67.12 -21.19
C THR A 32 -14.96 66.68 -19.76
N SER A 33 -14.84 67.60 -18.81
CA SER A 33 -14.67 67.29 -17.37
C SER A 33 -15.82 66.43 -16.85
N LYS A 34 -17.08 66.79 -17.14
CA LYS A 34 -18.26 66.00 -16.75
C LYS A 34 -18.29 64.61 -17.38
N TYR A 35 -17.84 64.48 -18.62
CA TYR A 35 -17.69 63.18 -19.27
C TYR A 35 -16.64 62.30 -18.57
N PHE A 36 -15.50 62.88 -18.17
CA PHE A 36 -14.49 62.16 -17.40
C PHE A 36 -15.02 61.72 -16.03
N GLU A 37 -15.73 62.59 -15.29
CA GLU A 37 -16.36 62.23 -14.01
C GLU A 37 -17.28 61.00 -14.15
N ALA A 38 -18.21 61.03 -15.12
CA ALA A 38 -19.12 59.91 -15.35
C ALA A 38 -18.38 58.60 -15.71
N ARG A 39 -17.30 58.69 -16.49
CA ARG A 39 -16.45 57.54 -16.83
C ARG A 39 -15.65 57.05 -15.62
N PHE A 40 -15.17 57.95 -14.76
CA PHE A 40 -14.49 57.62 -13.50
C PHE A 40 -15.43 56.90 -12.55
N ASP A 41 -16.66 57.38 -12.38
CA ASP A 41 -17.69 56.72 -11.57
C ASP A 41 -17.99 55.32 -12.09
N HIS A 42 -18.13 55.17 -13.40
CA HIS A 42 -18.35 53.86 -14.02
C HIS A 42 -17.17 52.90 -13.80
N MET A 43 -15.94 53.40 -13.93
CA MET A 43 -14.74 52.62 -13.68
C MET A 43 -14.62 52.21 -12.21
N GLN A 44 -14.95 53.10 -11.28
CA GLN A 44 -14.98 52.80 -9.85
C GLN A 44 -15.99 51.68 -9.56
N TYR A 45 -17.20 51.77 -10.14
CA TYR A 45 -18.20 50.72 -10.02
C TYR A 45 -17.71 49.36 -10.56
N GLN A 46 -17.04 49.36 -11.73
CA GLN A 46 -16.45 48.13 -12.29
C GLN A 46 -15.36 47.53 -11.40
N ILE A 47 -14.51 48.37 -10.80
CA ILE A 47 -13.46 47.94 -9.85
C ILE A 47 -14.09 47.34 -8.60
N ASP A 48 -15.12 47.96 -8.04
CA ASP A 48 -15.81 47.46 -6.86
C ASP A 48 -16.52 46.13 -7.14
N ALA A 49 -17.18 46.02 -8.31
CA ALA A 49 -17.77 44.77 -8.76
C ALA A 49 -16.73 43.65 -8.94
N LEU A 50 -15.57 43.96 -9.54
CA LEU A 50 -14.46 43.02 -9.69
C LEU A 50 -13.93 42.56 -8.33
N ASN A 51 -13.72 43.48 -7.39
CA ASN A 51 -13.24 43.16 -6.05
C ASN A 51 -14.21 42.23 -5.30
N ASN A 52 -15.52 42.48 -5.44
CA ASN A 52 -16.55 41.62 -4.86
C ASN A 52 -16.52 40.22 -5.49
N ASN A 53 -16.47 40.12 -6.83
CA ASN A 53 -16.37 38.84 -7.53
C ASN A 53 -15.13 38.04 -7.13
N ILE A 54 -13.97 38.71 -6.97
CA ILE A 54 -12.73 38.06 -6.52
C ILE A 54 -12.87 37.55 -5.09
N LYS A 55 -13.52 38.31 -4.19
CA LYS A 55 -13.75 37.91 -2.81
C LYS A 55 -14.66 36.68 -2.73
N GLU A 56 -15.73 36.67 -3.52
CA GLU A 56 -16.65 35.53 -3.63
C GLU A 56 -15.94 34.30 -4.19
N PHE A 57 -15.16 34.47 -5.27
CA PHE A 57 -14.37 33.39 -5.85
C PHE A 57 -13.38 32.80 -4.86
N ARG A 58 -12.64 33.63 -4.12
CA ARG A 58 -11.71 33.16 -3.06
C ARG A 58 -12.46 32.34 -2.00
N THR A 59 -13.60 32.85 -1.54
CA THR A 59 -14.43 32.15 -0.55
C THR A 59 -14.95 30.82 -1.08
N ASP A 60 -15.35 30.75 -2.36
CA ASP A 60 -15.78 29.50 -2.99
C ASP A 60 -14.64 28.48 -3.10
N VAL A 61 -13.47 28.94 -3.54
CA VAL A 61 -12.27 28.12 -3.66
C VAL A 61 -11.85 27.57 -2.29
N ASP A 62 -11.78 28.41 -1.27
CA ASP A 62 -11.41 28.00 0.09
C ASP A 62 -12.36 26.92 0.61
N ARG A 63 -13.66 27.12 0.46
CA ARG A 63 -14.67 26.12 0.84
C ARG A 63 -14.51 24.82 0.06
N ARG A 64 -14.24 24.88 -1.24
CA ARG A 64 -14.03 23.67 -2.06
C ARG A 64 -12.76 22.93 -1.64
N PHE A 65 -11.68 23.64 -1.32
CA PHE A 65 -10.45 23.04 -0.83
C PHE A 65 -10.65 22.36 0.53
N GLU A 66 -11.34 23.00 1.47
CA GLU A 66 -11.65 22.38 2.77
C GLU A 66 -12.54 21.14 2.62
N ASN A 67 -13.53 21.18 1.72
CA ASN A 67 -14.36 20.02 1.42
C ASN A 67 -13.54 18.85 0.84
N ILE A 68 -12.65 19.14 -0.12
CA ILE A 68 -11.76 18.12 -0.71
C ILE A 68 -10.84 17.54 0.35
N LYS A 69 -10.23 18.38 1.20
CA LYS A 69 -9.34 17.95 2.27
C LYS A 69 -10.07 17.04 3.26
N THR A 70 -11.31 17.38 3.62
CA THR A 70 -12.15 16.58 4.51
C THR A 70 -12.50 15.23 3.88
N ASP A 71 -13.00 15.21 2.64
CA ASP A 71 -13.31 13.96 1.92
C ASP A 71 -12.08 13.06 1.76
N MET A 72 -10.91 13.66 1.46
CA MET A 72 -9.65 12.91 1.38
C MET A 72 -9.29 12.29 2.73
N ASN A 73 -9.33 13.05 3.82
CA ASN A 73 -9.03 12.54 5.16
C ASN A 73 -9.99 11.40 5.55
N ASP A 74 -11.28 11.54 5.26
CA ASP A 74 -12.28 10.51 5.55
C ASP A 74 -12.03 9.22 4.74
N ARG A 75 -11.70 9.36 3.45
CA ARG A 75 -11.36 8.22 2.59
C ARG A 75 -10.07 7.54 3.02
N PHE A 76 -9.03 8.29 3.34
CA PHE A 76 -7.78 7.72 3.86
C PHE A 76 -8.01 7.01 5.19
N GLY A 77 -8.77 7.60 6.12
CA GLY A 77 -9.13 6.94 7.36
C GLY A 77 -9.97 5.66 7.17
N GLN A 78 -10.82 5.59 6.14
CA GLN A 78 -11.52 4.35 5.77
C GLN A 78 -10.57 3.30 5.20
N ILE A 79 -9.60 3.70 4.39
CA ILE A 79 -8.57 2.82 3.84
C ILE A 79 -7.74 2.23 4.98
N ASP A 80 -7.28 3.05 5.92
CA ASP A 80 -6.48 2.61 7.08
C ASP A 80 -7.24 1.56 7.90
N ARG A 81 -8.52 1.78 8.19
CA ARG A 81 -9.36 0.79 8.89
C ARG A 81 -9.45 -0.53 8.13
N ARG A 82 -9.70 -0.49 6.81
CA ARG A 82 -9.76 -1.70 5.98
C ARG A 82 -8.43 -2.45 5.95
N PHE A 83 -7.30 -1.74 5.95
CA PHE A 83 -5.99 -2.35 6.01
C PHE A 83 -5.74 -3.06 7.34
N GLU A 84 -6.11 -2.45 8.46
CA GLU A 84 -6.02 -3.10 9.78
C GLU A 84 -6.94 -4.32 9.91
N ASP A 85 -8.16 -4.25 9.36
CA ASP A 85 -9.07 -5.40 9.31
C ASP A 85 -8.48 -6.56 8.50
N ILE A 86 -7.92 -6.28 7.31
CA ILE A 86 -7.25 -7.28 6.46
C ILE A 86 -6.06 -7.90 7.20
N LYS A 87 -5.22 -7.07 7.83
CA LYS A 87 -4.05 -7.55 8.58
C LYS A 87 -4.46 -8.46 9.73
N THR A 88 -5.54 -8.13 10.43
CA THR A 88 -6.10 -8.94 11.52
C THR A 88 -6.63 -10.28 10.99
N ASP A 89 -7.46 -10.28 9.95
CA ASP A 89 -7.97 -11.52 9.32
C ASP A 89 -6.83 -12.41 8.81
N MET A 90 -5.80 -11.81 8.21
CA MET A 90 -4.61 -12.54 7.77
C MET A 90 -3.89 -13.21 8.94
N ASN A 91 -3.62 -12.49 10.02
CA ASN A 91 -2.98 -13.05 11.21
C ASN A 91 -3.80 -14.21 11.80
N ASP A 92 -5.11 -14.06 11.89
CA ASP A 92 -5.99 -15.12 12.41
C ASP A 92 -6.00 -16.36 11.53
N ARG A 93 -6.02 -16.19 10.20
CA ARG A 93 -5.93 -17.29 9.24
C ARG A 93 -4.58 -17.99 9.29
N PHE A 94 -3.48 -17.24 9.35
CA PHE A 94 -2.14 -17.81 9.49
C PHE A 94 -2.02 -18.60 10.80
N GLY A 95 -2.51 -18.06 11.92
CA GLY A 95 -2.53 -18.80 13.19
C GLY A 95 -3.39 -20.07 13.15
N GLN A 96 -4.50 -20.07 12.40
CA GLN A 96 -5.29 -21.29 12.17
C GLN A 96 -4.54 -22.33 11.34
N VAL A 97 -3.80 -21.89 10.31
CA VAL A 97 -2.98 -22.77 9.47
C VAL A 97 -1.87 -23.38 10.31
N GLU A 98 -1.16 -22.59 11.12
CA GLU A 98 -0.10 -23.07 12.01
C GLU A 98 -0.61 -24.16 12.96
N ARG A 99 -1.76 -23.95 13.62
CA ARG A 99 -2.39 -24.98 14.47
C ARG A 99 -2.75 -26.26 13.72
N ARG A 100 -3.16 -26.17 12.46
CA ARG A 100 -3.45 -27.36 11.64
C ARG A 100 -2.17 -28.11 11.28
N PHE A 101 -1.09 -27.39 10.97
CA PHE A 101 0.21 -28.01 10.72
C PHE A 101 0.76 -28.71 11.97
N GLU A 102 0.67 -28.11 13.16
CA GLU A 102 1.04 -28.78 14.40
C GLU A 102 0.25 -30.08 14.65
N GLN A 103 -1.05 -30.10 14.32
CA GLN A 103 -1.86 -31.32 14.41
C GLN A 103 -1.44 -32.39 13.41
N VAL A 104 -1.05 -31.97 12.20
CA VAL A 104 -0.53 -32.87 11.16
C VAL A 104 0.80 -33.47 11.61
N ASP A 105 1.71 -32.66 12.16
CA ASP A 105 3.00 -33.12 12.67
C ASP A 105 2.82 -34.17 13.77
N LYS A 106 1.93 -33.92 14.74
CA LYS A 106 1.60 -34.91 15.79
C LYS A 106 1.07 -36.22 15.22
N ARG A 107 0.24 -36.17 14.17
CA ARG A 107 -0.28 -37.38 13.52
C ARG A 107 0.81 -38.14 12.77
N PHE A 108 1.75 -37.43 12.14
CA PHE A 108 2.92 -38.03 11.50
C PHE A 108 3.84 -38.69 12.52
N GLU A 109 4.14 -38.05 13.64
CA GLU A 109 4.90 -38.64 14.74
C GLU A 109 4.25 -39.94 15.24
N GLN A 110 2.93 -39.93 15.47
CA GLN A 110 2.18 -41.13 15.87
C GLN A 110 2.22 -42.24 14.82
N MET A 111 2.18 -41.88 13.54
CA MET A 111 2.30 -42.83 12.43
C MET A 111 3.68 -43.47 12.39
N ILE A 112 4.75 -42.67 12.52
CA ILE A 112 6.14 -43.16 12.59
C ILE A 112 6.29 -44.14 13.75
N MET A 113 5.84 -43.77 14.95
CA MET A 113 5.88 -44.66 16.12
C MET A 113 5.11 -45.98 15.89
N SER A 114 3.99 -45.91 15.16
CA SER A 114 3.18 -47.10 14.85
C SER A 114 3.89 -48.01 13.85
N ILE A 115 4.55 -47.44 12.83
CA ILE A 115 5.36 -48.15 11.85
C ILE A 115 6.55 -48.82 12.55
N ASP A 116 7.28 -48.10 13.41
CA ASP A 116 8.42 -48.66 14.14
C ASP A 116 8.03 -49.89 14.97
N ARG A 117 6.89 -49.81 15.67
CA ARG A 117 6.34 -50.95 16.44
C ARG A 117 5.93 -52.12 15.55
N LEU A 118 5.43 -51.86 14.33
CA LEU A 118 5.09 -52.91 13.38
C LEU A 118 6.35 -53.59 12.85
N SER A 119 7.37 -52.82 12.48
CA SER A 119 8.69 -53.31 12.06
C SER A 119 9.30 -54.21 13.14
N GLU A 120 9.34 -53.76 14.40
CA GLU A 120 9.87 -54.56 15.51
C GLU A 120 9.10 -55.89 15.69
N LYS A 121 7.77 -55.86 15.57
CA LYS A 121 6.94 -57.07 15.64
C LYS A 121 7.19 -58.03 14.48
N LEU A 122 7.47 -57.51 13.29
CA LEU A 122 7.80 -58.31 12.11
C LEU A 122 9.17 -58.96 12.31
N ASP A 123 10.18 -58.21 12.73
CA ASP A 123 11.52 -58.75 13.03
C ASP A 123 11.44 -59.89 14.07
N GLN A 124 10.70 -59.69 15.16
CA GLN A 124 10.47 -60.73 16.17
C GLN A 124 9.72 -61.97 15.64
N ARG A 125 8.84 -61.80 14.64
CA ARG A 125 8.14 -62.93 14.00
C ARG A 125 9.09 -63.68 13.06
N ASP A 126 9.87 -62.95 12.27
CA ASP A 126 10.84 -63.52 11.34
C ASP A 126 11.91 -64.34 12.08
N GLU A 127 12.41 -63.84 13.20
CA GLU A 127 13.35 -64.59 14.05
C GLU A 127 12.75 -65.88 14.62
N ARG A 128 11.49 -65.81 15.11
CA ARG A 128 10.78 -66.99 15.62
C ARG A 128 10.53 -68.00 14.51
N GLN A 129 10.13 -67.55 13.32
CA GLN A 129 9.92 -68.42 12.16
C GLN A 129 11.23 -69.08 11.71
N ARG A 130 12.34 -68.34 11.65
CA ARG A 130 13.67 -68.89 11.35
C ARG A 130 14.07 -69.94 12.36
N ASN A 131 13.93 -69.65 13.66
CA ASN A 131 14.27 -70.59 14.73
C ASN A 131 13.41 -71.86 14.70
N PHE A 132 12.11 -71.73 14.45
CA PHE A 132 11.21 -72.87 14.29
C PHE A 132 11.59 -73.72 13.07
N THR A 133 11.84 -73.07 11.94
CA THR A 133 12.24 -73.71 10.68
C THR A 133 13.53 -74.50 10.87
N LEU A 134 14.56 -73.91 11.48
CA LEU A 134 15.82 -74.58 11.79
C LEU A 134 15.62 -75.80 12.70
N ARG A 135 14.79 -75.70 13.73
CA ARG A 135 14.48 -76.84 14.63
C ARG A 135 13.81 -77.99 13.87
N MET A 136 12.84 -77.68 13.02
CA MET A 136 12.16 -78.69 12.20
C MET A 136 13.13 -79.38 11.24
N PHE A 137 14.03 -78.62 10.59
CA PHE A 137 15.09 -79.20 9.75
C PHE A 137 16.03 -80.11 10.55
N THR A 138 16.49 -79.68 11.72
CA THR A 138 17.35 -80.50 12.58
C THR A 138 16.67 -81.80 12.98
N ILE A 139 15.40 -81.75 13.40
CA ILE A 139 14.62 -82.95 13.77
C ILE A 139 14.48 -83.88 12.56
N ALA A 140 14.15 -83.36 11.38
CA ALA A 140 14.02 -84.15 10.16
C ALA A 140 15.33 -84.85 9.77
N ILE A 141 16.46 -84.15 9.87
CA ILE A 141 17.80 -84.73 9.62
C ILE A 141 18.10 -85.84 10.63
N SER A 142 17.84 -85.63 11.93
CA SER A 142 18.06 -86.64 12.96
C SER A 142 17.22 -87.91 12.73
N ILE A 143 15.94 -87.76 12.37
CA ILE A 143 15.05 -88.91 12.06
C ILE A 143 15.56 -89.68 10.84
N SER A 144 16.00 -88.98 9.79
CA SER A 144 16.56 -89.59 8.58
C SER A 144 17.80 -90.43 8.87
N ILE A 145 18.75 -89.90 9.65
CA ILE A 145 19.99 -90.61 10.04
C ILE A 145 19.67 -91.89 10.81
N ILE A 146 18.73 -91.85 11.77
CA ILE A 146 18.32 -93.04 12.54
C ILE A 146 17.71 -94.09 11.61
N GLY A 147 16.86 -93.68 10.67
CA GLY A 147 16.26 -94.58 9.69
C GLY A 147 17.29 -95.29 8.80
N VAL A 148 18.27 -94.54 8.29
CA VAL A 148 19.37 -95.10 7.47
C VAL A 148 20.25 -96.05 8.29
N LEU A 149 20.62 -95.68 9.52
CA LEU A 149 21.40 -96.55 10.42
C LEU A 149 20.66 -97.84 10.76
N GLY A 150 19.35 -97.77 11.03
CA GLY A 150 18.53 -98.95 11.29
C GLY A 150 18.47 -99.91 10.10
N ALA A 151 18.28 -99.38 8.88
CA ALA A 151 18.32 -100.17 7.66
C ALA A 151 19.70 -100.80 7.41
N PHE A 152 20.77 -100.04 7.67
CA PHE A 152 22.14 -100.50 7.52
C PHE A 152 22.48 -101.63 8.50
N LEU A 153 22.15 -101.48 9.79
CA LEU A 153 22.38 -102.52 10.81
C LEU A 153 21.63 -103.82 10.49
N LYS A 154 20.40 -103.71 9.99
CA LYS A 154 19.61 -104.85 9.50
C LYS A 154 20.29 -105.54 8.31
N SER A 155 20.88 -104.77 7.38
CA SER A 155 21.61 -105.34 6.23
C SER A 155 22.89 -106.08 6.64
N LEU A 156 23.49 -105.72 7.77
CA LEU A 156 24.67 -106.38 8.33
C LEU A 156 24.33 -107.60 9.22
N GLY A 157 23.05 -107.90 9.45
CA GLY A 157 22.61 -109.03 10.28
C GLY A 157 22.92 -108.89 11.78
N VAL A 158 23.17 -107.67 12.25
CA VAL A 158 23.44 -107.36 13.67
C VAL A 158 22.14 -107.29 14.48
N ILE A 159 21.02 -106.94 13.81
CA ILE A 159 19.67 -106.87 14.36
C ILE A 159 18.71 -107.50 13.34
#